data_AF-A0A1D1W453-F1
#
_entry.id   AF-A0A1D1W453-F1
#
_cell.length_a   1.000
_cell.length_b   1.000
_cell.length_c   1.000
_cell.angle_alpha   90.00
_cell.angle_beta   90.00
_cell.angle_gamma   90.00
#
_symmetry.space_group_name_H-M   'P 1'
#
loop_
_entity.id
_entity.type
_entity.pdbx_description
1 polymer ?
#
loop_
_entity_poly.entity_id
_entity_poly.type
_entity_poly.pdbx_seq_one_letter_code
_entity_poly.pdbx_strand_id
1 'polypeptide(L)'
;MYVKEPQLFWNNVLWSDETKIHLFGSDGMVRVWRKPGEEYAPVCTVPTVKHGGGRLMFWGCFSARGVENLVVIKGNMDGLMYRNIMDQNVLQSAKKLKLKKGWHYQHDNDPKHTSIVSRD
;
A
#
# COMPACT_ATOMS: atom_id res chain seq x y z
N MET A 1 -17.75 14.58 2.40
CA MET A 1 -16.66 14.23 3.34
C MET A 1 -17.25 13.42 4.46
N TYR A 2 -16.82 12.17 4.63
CA TYR A 2 -17.32 11.25 5.67
C TYR A 2 -16.85 11.59 7.11
N VAL A 3 -16.21 12.75 7.31
CA VAL A 3 -15.62 13.18 8.60
C VAL A 3 -16.67 13.24 9.73
N LYS A 4 -17.96 13.43 9.41
CA LYS A 4 -19.06 13.49 10.36
C LYS A 4 -19.79 12.15 10.57
N GLU A 5 -19.33 11.08 9.95
CA GLU A 5 -19.95 9.76 10.10
C GLU A 5 -19.70 9.17 11.50
N PRO A 6 -20.67 8.42 12.06
CA PRO A 6 -20.54 7.82 13.38
C PRO A 6 -19.51 6.69 13.39
N GLN A 7 -18.98 6.35 14.57
CA GLN A 7 -17.99 5.26 14.72
C GLN A 7 -18.48 3.92 14.14
N LEU A 8 -19.79 3.66 14.18
CA LEU A 8 -20.41 2.47 13.58
C LEU A 8 -20.16 2.36 12.06
N PHE A 9 -20.11 3.49 11.35
CA PHE A 9 -19.75 3.54 9.93
C PHE A 9 -18.29 3.12 9.76
N TRP A 10 -17.37 3.77 10.46
CA TRP A 10 -15.92 3.49 10.37
C TRP A 10 -15.54 2.06 10.77
N ASN A 11 -16.27 1.47 11.71
CA ASN A 11 -16.13 0.07 12.09
C ASN A 11 -16.60 -0.92 11.01
N ASN A 12 -17.24 -0.43 9.95
CA ASN A 12 -17.78 -1.21 8.84
C ASN A 12 -17.17 -0.81 7.48
N VAL A 13 -16.00 -0.16 7.49
CA VAL A 13 -15.21 0.12 6.29
C VAL A 13 -14.09 -0.91 6.14
N LEU A 14 -13.93 -1.45 4.94
CA LEU A 14 -12.73 -2.18 4.53
C LEU A 14 -11.81 -1.22 3.78
N TRP A 15 -10.66 -0.94 4.38
CA TRP A 15 -9.60 -0.10 3.83
C TRP A 15 -8.63 -0.96 3.05
N SER A 16 -8.10 -0.42 1.96
CA SER A 16 -7.09 -1.09 1.13
C SER A 16 -6.07 -0.10 0.63
N ASP A 17 -4.84 -0.59 0.40
CA ASP A 17 -3.80 0.20 -0.24
C ASP A 17 -2.71 -0.71 -0.84
N GLU A 18 -1.90 -0.13 -1.72
CA GLU A 18 -0.65 -0.73 -2.16
C GLU A 18 0.57 -0.08 -1.49
N THR A 19 1.50 -0.91 -1.02
CA THR A 19 2.76 -0.43 -0.45
C THR A 19 3.98 -1.04 -1.13
N LYS A 20 5.07 -0.28 -1.15
CA LYS A 20 6.35 -0.64 -1.75
C LYS A 20 7.38 -0.80 -0.64
N ILE A 21 7.95 -1.99 -0.53
CA ILE A 21 9.05 -2.28 0.39
C ILE A 21 10.33 -2.46 -0.43
N HIS A 22 11.34 -1.64 -0.15
CA HIS A 22 12.66 -1.77 -0.75
C HIS A 22 13.49 -2.81 -0.02
N LEU A 23 14.26 -3.60 -0.78
CA LEU A 23 15.21 -4.54 -0.19
C LEU A 23 16.46 -3.83 0.33
N PHE A 24 16.90 -2.77 -0.36
CA PHE A 24 18.07 -1.99 0.01
C PHE A 24 17.76 -0.50 0.03
N GLY A 25 18.17 0.16 1.11
CA GLY A 25 17.93 1.58 1.32
C GLY A 25 16.48 1.90 1.69
N SER A 26 16.24 3.16 1.97
CA SER A 26 14.92 3.72 2.23
C SER A 26 14.69 4.92 1.32
N ASP A 27 13.44 5.22 0.99
CA ASP A 27 13.09 6.49 0.31
C ASP A 27 13.32 7.72 1.23
N GLY A 28 13.65 7.51 2.50
CA GLY A 28 13.93 8.56 3.48
C GLY A 28 15.34 9.16 3.35
N MET A 29 15.47 10.42 3.78
CA MET A 29 16.74 11.14 3.82
C MET A 29 17.57 10.70 5.03
N VAL A 30 18.82 10.28 4.79
CA VAL A 30 19.79 10.03 5.85
C VAL A 30 20.49 11.33 6.21
N ARG A 31 20.53 11.68 7.50
CA ARG A 31 21.27 12.83 8.00
C ARG A 31 22.64 12.38 8.50
N VAL A 32 23.69 13.11 8.12
CA VAL A 32 25.07 12.90 8.57
C VAL A 32 25.64 14.20 9.12
N TRP A 33 26.54 14.11 10.08
CA TRP A 33 27.31 15.24 10.60
C TRP A 33 28.69 15.24 9.92
N ARG A 34 29.14 16.38 9.40
CA ARG A 34 30.43 16.52 8.70
C ARG A 34 31.01 17.92 8.82
N LYS A 35 32.33 18.04 8.68
CA LYS A 35 33.03 19.34 8.56
C LYS A 35 33.01 19.83 7.09
N PRO A 36 33.27 21.12 6.83
CA PRO A 36 33.44 21.62 5.46
C PRO A 36 34.54 20.87 4.71
N GLY A 37 34.27 20.41 3.49
CA GLY A 37 35.24 19.66 2.66
C GLY A 37 35.19 18.13 2.81
N GLU A 38 34.37 17.60 3.73
CA GLU A 38 34.22 16.14 3.94
C GLU A 38 33.03 15.55 3.15
N GLU A 39 32.55 16.24 2.10
CA GLU A 39 31.28 15.91 1.47
C GLU A 39 31.22 14.50 0.88
N TYR A 40 32.36 14.04 0.35
CA TYR A 40 32.51 12.75 -0.30
C TYR A 40 33.28 11.73 0.56
N ALA A 41 33.52 12.05 1.83
CA ALA A 41 34.13 11.09 2.74
C ALA A 41 33.21 9.85 2.87
N PRO A 42 33.75 8.62 2.84
CA PRO A 42 32.94 7.40 2.94
C PRO A 42 32.02 7.37 4.17
N VAL A 43 32.47 7.94 5.29
CA VAL A 43 31.68 8.07 6.53
C VAL A 43 30.54 9.09 6.45
N CYS A 44 30.59 10.00 5.48
CA CYS A 44 29.60 11.05 5.25
C CYS A 44 28.70 10.75 4.03
N THR A 45 28.80 9.56 3.45
CA THR A 45 27.98 9.12 2.33
C THR A 45 27.28 7.81 2.66
N VAL A 46 26.11 7.59 2.09
CA VAL A 46 25.40 6.31 2.19
C VAL A 46 25.56 5.59 0.86
N PRO A 47 26.13 4.37 0.85
CA PRO A 47 26.23 3.58 -0.37
C PRO A 47 24.86 3.36 -0.99
N THR A 48 24.75 3.57 -2.30
CA THR A 48 23.55 3.25 -3.06
C THR A 48 23.86 2.12 -4.02
N VAL A 49 22.85 1.29 -4.28
CA VAL A 49 22.90 0.23 -5.27
C VAL A 49 22.24 0.74 -6.55
N LYS A 50 22.85 0.43 -7.71
CA LYS A 50 22.23 0.76 -9.01
C LYS A 50 20.82 0.16 -9.06
N HIS A 51 19.84 0.98 -9.44
CA HIS A 51 18.42 0.62 -9.50
C HIS A 51 17.76 0.26 -8.14
N GLY A 52 18.35 0.67 -7.01
CA GLY A 52 17.71 0.54 -5.69
C GLY A 52 17.67 -0.88 -5.11
N GLY A 53 18.40 -1.84 -5.68
CA GLY A 53 18.59 -3.18 -5.09
C GLY A 53 17.35 -4.07 -5.10
N GLY A 54 16.30 -3.66 -5.80
CA GLY A 54 15.03 -4.38 -5.89
C GLY A 54 13.99 -3.89 -4.89
N ARG A 55 12.72 -4.08 -5.28
CA ARG A 55 11.54 -3.70 -4.50
C ARG A 55 10.48 -4.78 -4.61
N LEU A 56 9.68 -4.93 -3.56
CA LEU A 56 8.45 -5.72 -3.56
C LEU A 56 7.26 -4.79 -3.37
N MET A 57 6.23 -5.00 -4.19
CA MET A 57 4.96 -4.32 -4.06
C MET A 57 3.98 -5.27 -3.39
N PHE A 58 3.16 -4.75 -2.49
CA PHE A 58 2.12 -5.50 -1.80
C PHE A 58 0.80 -4.77 -1.93
N TRP A 59 -0.30 -5.52 -2.06
CA TRP A 59 -1.63 -5.03 -1.79
C TRP A 59 -2.07 -5.59 -0.43
N GLY A 60 -2.70 -4.77 0.40
CA GLY A 60 -3.23 -5.22 1.68
C GLY A 60 -4.56 -4.56 2.01
N CYS A 61 -5.34 -5.20 2.88
CA CYS A 61 -6.56 -4.60 3.41
C CYS A 61 -6.75 -4.84 4.91
N PHE A 62 -7.49 -3.94 5.55
CA PHE A 62 -7.78 -4.01 6.98
C PHE A 62 -9.09 -3.29 7.32
N SER A 63 -9.61 -3.52 8.52
CA SER A 63 -10.72 -2.77 9.11
C SER A 63 -10.43 -2.44 10.57
N ALA A 64 -11.35 -1.76 11.25
CA ALA A 64 -11.29 -1.56 12.71
C ALA A 64 -11.21 -2.88 13.52
N ARG A 65 -11.46 -4.02 12.87
CA ARG A 65 -11.44 -5.35 13.50
C ARG A 65 -10.14 -6.13 13.30
N GLY A 66 -9.22 -5.60 12.51
CA GLY A 66 -7.93 -6.24 12.23
C GLY A 66 -7.51 -6.16 10.77
N VAL A 67 -6.36 -6.78 10.50
CA VAL A 67 -5.72 -6.88 9.18
C VAL A 67 -6.17 -8.17 8.50
N GLU A 68 -6.29 -8.15 7.17
CA GLU A 68 -6.60 -9.32 6.36
C GLU A 68 -5.55 -9.54 5.26
N ASN A 69 -5.94 -10.19 4.16
CA ASN A 69 -5.08 -10.63 3.09
C ASN A 69 -4.04 -9.58 2.68
N LEU A 70 -2.77 -10.02 2.68
CA LEU A 70 -1.62 -9.29 2.14
C LEU A 70 -1.11 -10.07 0.93
N VAL A 71 -1.15 -9.45 -0.25
CA VAL A 71 -0.85 -10.08 -1.53
C VAL A 71 0.41 -9.49 -2.12
N VAL A 72 1.37 -10.36 -2.47
CA VAL A 72 2.57 -9.95 -3.19
C VAL A 72 2.22 -9.65 -4.64
N ILE A 73 2.53 -8.45 -5.09
CA ILE A 73 2.40 -8.03 -6.48
C ILE A 73 3.75 -8.25 -7.17
N LYS A 74 3.76 -9.13 -8.17
CA LYS A 74 4.96 -9.41 -8.95
C LYS A 74 5.05 -8.43 -10.13
N GLY A 75 6.02 -7.53 -10.10
CA GLY A 75 6.23 -6.53 -11.15
C GLY A 75 5.42 -5.25 -10.94
N ASN A 76 5.16 -4.52 -12.03
CA ASN A 76 4.30 -3.34 -11.99
C ASN A 76 2.84 -3.77 -12.12
N MET A 77 1.97 -3.30 -11.22
CA MET A 77 0.54 -3.62 -11.23
C MET A 77 -0.15 -2.96 -12.43
N ASP A 78 -0.85 -3.75 -13.24
CA ASP A 78 -1.80 -3.25 -14.24
C ASP A 78 -3.26 -3.39 -13.76
N GLY A 79 -4.22 -2.91 -14.56
CA GLY A 79 -5.63 -2.95 -14.21
C GLY A 79 -6.22 -4.37 -14.11
N LEU A 80 -5.70 -5.33 -14.87
CA LEU A 80 -6.15 -6.73 -14.82
C LEU A 80 -5.68 -7.42 -13.54
N MET A 81 -4.40 -7.22 -13.18
CA MET A 81 -3.84 -7.68 -11.92
C MET A 81 -4.58 -7.09 -10.74
N TYR A 82 -4.88 -5.78 -10.79
CA TYR A 82 -5.68 -5.12 -9.76
C TYR A 82 -7.04 -5.79 -9.61
N ARG A 83 -7.80 -5.96 -10.70
CA ARG A 83 -9.11 -6.63 -10.67
C ARG A 83 -9.04 -8.04 -10.09
N ASN A 84 -8.07 -8.85 -10.52
CA ASN A 84 -7.90 -10.21 -10.02
C ASN A 84 -7.64 -10.25 -8.50
N ILE A 85 -6.84 -9.30 -7.99
CA ILE A 85 -6.60 -9.17 -6.55
C ILE A 85 -7.91 -8.80 -5.84
N MET A 86 -8.67 -7.86 -6.40
CA MET A 86 -9.95 -7.44 -5.85
C MET A 86 -10.96 -8.59 -5.74
N ASP A 87 -11.18 -9.30 -6.86
CA ASP A 87 -12.13 -10.42 -6.98
C ASP A 87 -11.82 -11.53 -5.97
N GLN A 88 -10.54 -11.84 -5.77
CA GLN A 88 -10.11 -12.93 -4.91
C GLN A 88 -10.11 -12.56 -3.42
N ASN A 89 -9.83 -11.30 -3.08
CA ASN A 89 -9.46 -10.94 -1.72
C ASN A 89 -10.51 -10.09 -1.00
N VAL A 90 -11.18 -9.16 -1.68
CA VAL A 90 -12.02 -8.15 -1.00
C VAL A 90 -13.21 -8.78 -0.27
N LEU A 91 -14.02 -9.57 -0.98
CA LEU A 91 -15.18 -10.24 -0.39
C LEU A 91 -14.77 -11.29 0.66
N GLN A 92 -13.63 -11.94 0.45
CA GLN A 92 -13.11 -12.93 1.38
C GLN A 92 -12.67 -12.25 2.70
N SER A 93 -11.92 -11.16 2.63
CA SER A 93 -11.48 -10.37 3.78
C SER A 93 -12.66 -9.78 4.54
N ALA A 94 -13.65 -9.19 3.85
CA ALA A 94 -14.85 -8.65 4.49
C ALA A 94 -15.62 -9.73 5.29
N LYS A 95 -15.69 -10.96 4.77
CA LYS A 95 -16.30 -12.11 5.46
C LYS A 95 -15.48 -12.56 6.67
N LYS A 96 -14.15 -12.66 6.55
CA LYS A 96 -13.26 -13.06 7.66
C LYS A 96 -13.28 -12.04 8.81
N LEU A 97 -13.31 -10.75 8.49
CA LEU A 97 -13.50 -9.65 9.45
C LEU A 97 -14.94 -9.55 9.98
N LYS A 98 -15.87 -10.34 9.45
CA LYS A 98 -17.29 -10.38 9.83
C LYS A 98 -17.99 -9.03 9.65
N LEU A 99 -17.60 -8.25 8.64
CA LEU A 99 -18.21 -6.93 8.39
C LEU A 99 -19.73 -7.08 8.21
N LYS A 100 -20.48 -6.09 8.74
CA LYS A 100 -21.94 -6.11 8.69
C LYS A 100 -22.42 -5.83 7.26
N LYS A 101 -23.64 -6.25 6.93
CA LYS A 101 -24.29 -5.90 5.66
C LYS A 101 -24.25 -4.38 5.45
N GLY A 102 -23.97 -3.96 4.21
CA GLY A 102 -23.76 -2.54 3.88
C GLY A 102 -22.40 -2.02 4.32
N TRP A 103 -21.37 -2.87 4.33
CA TRP A 103 -19.99 -2.41 4.53
C TRP A 103 -19.51 -1.63 3.32
N HIS A 104 -18.59 -0.70 3.56
CA HIS A 104 -18.04 0.16 2.53
C HIS A 104 -16.65 -0.31 2.16
N TYR A 105 -16.34 -0.29 0.85
CA TYR A 105 -15.01 -0.51 0.36
C TYR A 105 -14.33 0.84 0.11
N GLN A 106 -13.08 0.99 0.57
CA GLN A 106 -12.27 2.15 0.27
C GLN A 106 -10.99 1.72 -0.46
N HIS A 107 -10.70 2.46 -1.53
CA HIS A 107 -9.45 2.48 -2.28
C HIS A 107 -9.15 3.94 -2.68
N ASP A 108 -7.93 4.21 -3.13
CA ASP A 108 -7.55 5.55 -3.63
C ASP A 108 -8.08 5.81 -5.05
N ASN A 109 -7.76 6.97 -5.61
CA ASN A 109 -8.21 7.39 -6.94
C ASN A 109 -7.17 7.13 -8.05
N ASP A 110 -6.27 6.15 -7.88
CA ASP A 110 -5.33 5.77 -8.95
C ASP A 110 -6.12 5.49 -10.26
N PRO A 111 -5.67 6.01 -11.43
CA PRO A 111 -6.35 5.77 -12.71
C PRO A 111 -6.68 4.29 -12.99
N LYS A 112 -5.87 3.35 -12.49
CA LYS A 112 -6.13 1.90 -12.66
C LYS A 112 -7.41 1.46 -11.93
N HIS A 113 -7.74 2.06 -10.78
CA HIS A 113 -8.93 1.74 -9.98
C HIS A 113 -10.23 2.19 -10.62
N THR A 114 -10.15 3.18 -11.51
CA THR A 114 -11.30 3.69 -12.26
C THR A 114 -11.25 3.28 -13.73
N SER A 115 -10.37 2.35 -14.11
CA SER A 115 -10.30 1.83 -15.47
C SER A 115 -11.55 1.03 -15.84
N ILE A 116 -11.86 0.92 -17.14
CA ILE A 116 -13.02 0.14 -17.64
C ILE A 116 -12.98 -1.29 -17.08
N VAL A 117 -11.79 -1.87 -17.03
CA VAL A 117 -11.57 -3.25 -16.58
C VAL A 117 -11.92 -3.44 -15.11
N SER A 118 -11.79 -2.39 -14.28
CA SER A 118 -11.96 -2.46 -12.82
C SER A 118 -13.32 -1.95 -12.30
N ARG A 119 -14.24 -1.55 -13.20
CA ARG A 119 -15.54 -0.96 -12.83
C ARG A 119 -16.70 -1.94 -12.70
N ASP A 120 -16.53 -3.17 -13.18
CA ASP A 120 -17.54 -4.24 -13.12
C ASP A 120 -17.47 -5.01 -11.79
#